data_AF-A0A6A3CSB5-F1
#
_entry.id   AF-A0A6A3CSB5-F1
#
_cell.length_a   1.000
_cell.length_b   1.000
_cell.length_c   1.000
_cell.angle_alpha   90.00
_cell.angle_beta   90.00
_cell.angle_gamma   90.00
#
_symmetry.space_group_name_H-M   'P 1'
#
loop_
_entity.id
_entity.type
_entity.pdbx_description
1 polymer ?
#
loop_
_entity_poly.entity_id
_entity_poly.type
_entity_poly.pdbx_seq_one_letter_code
_entity_poly.pdbx_strand_id
1 'polypeptide(L)'
;MPISSDLTNPRNFITKITRYNKVVIIPNSMTILDELLPISIEMGKRNLTGIWNFTNPGVVSHNEILEKYRDYIDPGFTWNNFNFEEQAKVILARRSNNEIDANKLKSEFPELLSIKESFIKYVFEPNKKTGGA
;
A
#
# COMPACT_ATOMS: atom_id res chain seq x y z
N MET A 1 1.17 3.12 5.82
CA MET A 1 -0.28 2.84 5.61
C MET A 1 -0.46 1.35 5.43
N PRO A 2 -1.30 0.64 6.21
CA PRO A 2 -1.40 -0.82 6.15
C PRO A 2 -2.30 -1.29 5.01
N ILE A 3 -1.83 -2.31 4.29
CA ILE A 3 -2.53 -2.98 3.21
C ILE A 3 -2.52 -4.48 3.49
N SER A 4 -3.65 -5.13 3.25
CA SER A 4 -3.78 -6.59 3.35
C SER A 4 -4.42 -7.17 2.10
N SER A 5 -4.26 -8.48 1.91
CA SER A 5 -4.98 -9.26 0.89
C SER A 5 -6.49 -9.24 1.07
N ASP A 6 -7.00 -9.12 2.31
CA ASP A 6 -8.43 -8.97 2.59
C ASP A 6 -8.92 -7.56 2.20
N LEU A 7 -9.55 -7.47 1.02
CA LEU A 7 -10.14 -6.23 0.49
C LEU A 7 -11.51 -5.89 1.09
N THR A 8 -12.09 -6.74 1.93
CA THR A 8 -13.36 -6.49 2.61
C THR A 8 -13.16 -5.66 3.89
N ASN A 9 -11.97 -5.69 4.47
CA ASN A 9 -11.65 -5.03 5.72
C ASN A 9 -11.69 -3.49 5.59
N PRO A 10 -12.55 -2.78 6.35
CA PRO A 10 -12.66 -1.32 6.25
C PRO A 10 -11.39 -0.57 6.71
N ARG A 11 -10.47 -1.23 7.41
CA ARG A 11 -9.19 -0.63 7.83
C ARG A 11 -8.13 -0.68 6.74
N ASN A 12 -8.27 -1.59 5.77
CA ASN A 12 -7.36 -1.73 4.63
C ASN A 12 -7.33 -0.42 3.85
N PHE A 13 -6.12 0.05 3.53
CA PHE A 13 -5.95 1.29 2.79
C PHE A 13 -6.60 1.25 1.40
N ILE A 14 -6.55 0.11 0.70
CA ILE A 14 -7.19 -0.04 -0.62
C ILE A 14 -8.70 0.17 -0.51
N THR A 15 -9.35 -0.49 0.44
CA THR A 15 -10.80 -0.38 0.68
C THR A 15 -11.24 1.04 1.05
N LYS A 16 -10.35 1.83 1.67
CA LYS A 16 -10.63 3.24 1.96
C LYS A 16 -10.59 4.08 0.71
N ILE A 17 -9.53 3.99 -0.08
CA ILE A 17 -9.34 4.85 -1.26
C ILE A 17 -10.32 4.53 -2.38
N THR A 18 -10.81 3.29 -2.48
CA THR A 18 -11.86 2.92 -3.45
C THR A 18 -13.23 3.48 -3.09
N ARG A 19 -13.44 3.95 -1.85
CA ARG A 19 -14.68 4.57 -1.37
C ARG A 19 -14.62 6.10 -1.34
N TYR A 20 -13.46 6.70 -1.61
CA TYR A 20 -13.31 8.15 -1.62
C TYR A 20 -13.88 8.74 -2.90
N ASN A 21 -14.58 9.86 -2.79
CA ASN A 21 -15.10 10.59 -3.95
C ASN A 21 -13.96 11.17 -4.81
N LYS A 22 -12.89 11.62 -4.15
CA LYS A 22 -11.68 12.16 -4.79
C LYS A 22 -10.43 11.68 -4.07
N VAL A 23 -9.36 11.47 -4.82
CA VAL A 23 -8.05 11.05 -4.29
C VAL A 23 -6.94 12.05 -4.62
N VAL A 24 -5.89 12.05 -3.79
CA VAL A 24 -4.69 12.87 -3.98
C VAL A 24 -3.61 12.06 -4.71
N ILE A 25 -2.76 12.73 -5.49
CA ILE A 25 -1.69 12.09 -6.25
C ILE A 25 -0.36 12.31 -5.52
N ILE A 26 -0.17 11.66 -4.37
CA ILE A 26 1.06 11.78 -3.58
C ILE A 26 1.65 10.38 -3.30
N PRO A 27 2.90 10.10 -3.71
CA PRO A 27 3.60 8.86 -3.39
C PRO A 27 3.82 8.71 -1.88
N ASN A 28 3.69 7.49 -1.37
CA ASN A 28 3.91 7.17 0.04
C ASN A 28 4.54 5.79 0.22
N SER A 29 5.35 5.64 1.28
CA SER A 29 5.75 4.32 1.76
C SER A 29 4.58 3.61 2.45
N MET A 30 4.40 2.33 2.15
CA MET A 30 3.28 1.52 2.61
C MET A 30 3.75 0.16 3.15
N THR A 31 2.89 -0.50 3.91
CA THR A 31 3.20 -1.76 4.59
C THR A 31 2.22 -2.82 4.10
N ILE A 32 2.71 -3.81 3.35
CA ILE A 32 1.94 -4.99 2.98
C ILE A 32 1.98 -6.00 4.14
N LEU A 33 0.88 -6.12 4.87
CA LEU A 33 0.81 -6.91 6.10
C LEU A 33 1.06 -8.40 5.86
N ASP A 34 0.57 -8.94 4.75
CA ASP A 34 0.74 -10.35 4.38
C ASP A 34 2.21 -10.76 4.21
N GLU A 35 3.09 -9.81 3.88
CA GLU A 35 4.54 -10.03 3.80
C GLU A 35 5.27 -9.64 5.09
N LEU A 36 4.92 -8.48 5.67
CA LEU A 36 5.65 -7.89 6.78
C LEU A 36 5.31 -8.53 8.13
N LEU A 37 4.09 -9.04 8.34
CA LEU A 37 3.75 -9.70 9.62
C LEU A 37 4.57 -10.97 9.86
N PRO A 38 4.76 -11.89 8.88
CA PRO A 38 5.71 -12.99 9.02
C PRO A 38 7.13 -12.52 9.37
N ILE A 39 7.61 -11.46 8.72
CA ILE A 39 8.93 -10.87 9.02
C ILE A 39 8.99 -10.41 10.48
N SER A 40 7.96 -9.77 11.02
CA SER A 40 7.93 -9.33 12.42
C SER A 40 8.08 -10.48 13.43
N ILE A 41 7.55 -11.67 13.09
CA ILE A 41 7.70 -12.87 13.92
C ILE A 41 9.18 -13.34 13.88
N GLU A 42 9.80 -13.34 12.71
CA GLU A 42 11.22 -13.67 12.56
C GLU A 42 12.14 -12.67 13.28
N MET A 43 11.81 -11.37 13.24
CA MET A 43 12.50 -10.35 14.03
C MET A 43 12.44 -10.66 15.53
N GLY A 44 11.28 -11.08 16.03
CA GLY A 44 11.09 -11.51 17.41
C GLY A 44 11.94 -12.72 17.77
N LYS A 45 11.97 -13.75 16.91
CA LYS A 45 12.82 -14.95 17.10
C LYS A 45 14.31 -14.62 17.10
N ARG A 46 14.74 -13.67 16.28
CA ARG A 46 16.14 -13.18 16.18
C ARG A 46 16.50 -12.17 17.27
N ASN A 47 15.57 -11.82 18.17
CA ASN A 47 15.75 -10.80 19.20
C ASN A 47 16.22 -9.45 18.63
N LEU A 48 15.71 -9.06 17.46
CA LEU A 48 16.03 -7.77 16.87
C LEU A 48 15.33 -6.65 17.64
N THR A 49 16.11 -5.69 18.12
CA THR A 49 15.63 -4.58 18.96
C THR A 49 15.89 -3.22 18.32
N GLY A 50 15.43 -2.15 18.97
CA GLY A 50 15.55 -0.78 18.49
C GLY A 50 14.49 -0.40 17.46
N ILE A 51 14.72 0.72 16.77
CA ILE A 51 13.74 1.29 15.82
C ILE A 51 13.95 0.68 14.44
N TRP A 52 12.84 0.28 13.80
CA TRP A 52 12.81 -0.24 12.44
C TRP A 52 11.71 0.47 11.64
N ASN A 53 12.10 1.02 10.49
CA ASN A 53 11.15 1.51 9.51
C ASN A 53 10.46 0.32 8.84
N PHE A 54 9.17 0.15 9.12
CA PHE A 54 8.44 -1.08 8.81
C PHE A 54 7.50 -0.92 7.61
N THR A 55 8.10 -0.57 6.48
CA THR A 55 7.43 -0.41 5.18
C THR A 55 8.18 -1.20 4.13
N ASN A 56 7.49 -1.61 3.07
CA ASN A 56 8.14 -2.14 1.89
C ASN A 56 9.03 -1.06 1.25
N PRO A 57 10.20 -1.41 0.68
CA PRO A 57 11.06 -0.47 -0.02
C PRO A 57 10.34 0.22 -1.18
N GLY A 58 10.57 1.52 -1.33
CA GLY A 58 10.00 2.37 -2.36
C GLY A 58 8.67 3.00 -1.96
N VAL A 59 8.01 3.60 -2.96
CA VAL A 59 6.76 4.34 -2.81
C VAL A 59 5.74 3.95 -3.88
N VAL A 60 4.47 4.13 -3.54
CA VAL A 60 3.36 3.98 -4.48
C VAL A 60 2.36 5.11 -4.27
N SER A 61 1.82 5.64 -5.37
CA SER A 61 0.78 6.66 -5.35
C SER A 61 -0.63 6.06 -5.29
N HIS A 62 -1.63 6.88 -4.96
CA HIS A 62 -3.02 6.42 -4.91
C HIS A 62 -3.50 5.95 -6.30
N ASN A 63 -3.12 6.66 -7.36
CA ASN A 63 -3.53 6.31 -8.73
C ASN A 63 -2.95 4.98 -9.17
N GLU A 64 -1.67 4.71 -8.89
CA GLU A 64 -1.07 3.41 -9.22
C GLU A 64 -1.81 2.25 -8.53
N ILE A 65 -2.28 2.45 -7.29
CA ILE A 65 -3.10 1.45 -6.60
C ILE A 65 -4.46 1.29 -7.27
N LEU A 66 -5.14 2.39 -7.58
CA LEU A 66 -6.48 2.36 -8.18
C LEU A 66 -6.48 1.81 -9.60
N GLU A 67 -5.42 2.06 -10.38
CA GLU A 67 -5.20 1.45 -11.69
C GLU A 67 -5.12 -0.07 -11.56
N LYS A 68 -4.31 -0.57 -10.62
CA LYS A 68 -4.22 -2.01 -10.39
C LYS A 68 -5.53 -2.59 -9.83
N TYR A 69 -6.24 -1.85 -8.99
CA TYR A 69 -7.57 -2.26 -8.52
C TYR A 69 -8.54 -2.42 -9.69
N ARG A 70 -8.56 -1.46 -10.62
CA ARG A 70 -9.35 -1.57 -11.84
C ARG A 70 -8.95 -2.80 -12.66
N ASP A 71 -7.66 -2.95 -12.92
CA ASP A 71 -7.17 -3.99 -13.83
C ASP A 71 -7.33 -5.42 -13.28
N TYR A 72 -7.27 -5.61 -11.96
CA TYR A 72 -7.31 -6.94 -11.33
C TYR A 72 -8.65 -7.28 -10.68
N ILE A 73 -9.39 -6.30 -10.16
CA ILE A 73 -10.55 -6.51 -9.27
C ILE A 73 -11.86 -6.06 -9.90
N ASP A 74 -11.87 -4.89 -10.54
CA ASP A 74 -13.08 -4.28 -11.11
C ASP A 74 -12.76 -3.42 -12.34
N PRO A 75 -12.79 -4.00 -13.56
CA PRO A 75 -12.45 -3.28 -14.79
C PRO A 75 -13.33 -2.04 -15.06
N GLY A 76 -14.52 -1.96 -14.46
CA GLY A 76 -15.42 -0.81 -14.57
C GLY A 76 -15.15 0.30 -13.56
N PHE A 77 -14.19 0.11 -12.65
CA PHE A 77 -13.90 1.06 -11.59
C PHE A 77 -13.34 2.37 -12.15
N THR A 78 -13.92 3.49 -11.69
CA THR A 78 -13.49 4.84 -12.02
C THR A 78 -13.26 5.66 -10.75
N TRP A 79 -12.37 6.63 -10.82
CA TRP A 79 -12.09 7.55 -9.71
C TRP A 79 -11.83 8.96 -10.25
N ASN A 80 -11.95 9.94 -9.35
CA ASN A 80 -11.63 11.34 -9.65
C ASN A 80 -10.46 11.81 -8.81
N ASN A 81 -9.61 12.66 -9.38
CA ASN A 81 -8.54 13.32 -8.64
C ASN A 81 -9.02 14.68 -8.12
N PHE A 82 -8.43 15.14 -7.02
CA PHE A 82 -8.53 16.55 -6.65
C PHE A 82 -7.87 17.42 -7.71
N ASN A 83 -8.45 18.59 -7.99
CA ASN A 83 -7.70 19.63 -8.70
C ASN A 83 -6.71 20.32 -7.74
N PHE A 84 -5.78 21.11 -8.29
CA PHE A 84 -4.71 21.72 -7.50
C PHE A 84 -5.21 22.57 -6.33
N GLU A 85 -6.25 23.38 -6.54
CA GLU A 85 -6.82 24.25 -5.50
C GLU A 85 -7.54 23.47 -4.41
N GLU A 86 -8.30 22.44 -4.78
CA GLU A 86 -8.98 21.54 -3.85
C GLU A 86 -7.96 20.76 -3.02
N GLN A 87 -6.92 20.25 -3.68
CA GLN A 87 -5.86 19.49 -3.03
C GLN A 87 -5.13 20.37 -2.00
N ALA A 88 -4.83 21.63 -2.33
CA ALA A 88 -4.23 22.57 -1.38
C ALA A 88 -5.08 22.77 -0.12
N LYS A 89 -6.41 22.87 -0.26
CA LYS A 89 -7.35 23.02 0.86
C LYS A 89 -7.44 21.78 1.74
N VAL A 90 -7.35 20.59 1.16
CA VAL A 90 -7.44 19.31 1.90
C VAL A 90 -6.11 18.96 2.58
N ILE A 91 -4.97 19.34 1.99
CA ILE A 91 -3.64 19.13 2.58
C ILE A 91 -3.40 20.01 3.81
N LEU A 92 -4.19 21.08 4.02
CA LEU A 92 -4.13 21.92 5.24
C LEU A 92 -4.29 21.09 6.52
N ALA A 93 -5.07 20.01 6.49
CA ALA A 93 -5.00 18.96 7.49
C ALA A 93 -3.82 18.04 7.17
N ARG A 94 -2.69 18.22 7.86
CA ARG A 94 -1.40 17.53 7.60
C ARG A 94 -1.53 16.00 7.68
N ARG A 95 -1.94 15.37 6.58
CA ARG A 95 -1.70 13.94 6.36
C ARG A 95 -0.20 13.78 6.14
N SER A 96 0.42 12.86 6.87
CA SER A 96 1.83 12.54 6.63
C SER A 96 1.96 11.95 5.23
N ASN A 97 2.74 12.63 4.39
CA ASN A 97 3.17 12.12 3.11
C ASN A 97 4.68 11.98 3.15
N ASN A 98 5.18 10.75 3.17
CA ASN A 98 6.62 10.50 3.30
C ASN A 98 7.06 9.25 2.55
N GLU A 99 8.32 9.31 2.16
CA GLU A 99 9.12 8.14 1.84
C GLU A 99 9.93 7.79 3.09
N ILE A 100 9.89 6.53 3.49
CA ILE A 100 10.59 6.04 4.67
C ILE A 100 11.69 5.10 4.20
N ASP A 101 12.92 5.38 4.63
CA ASP A 101 14.07 4.53 4.28
C ASP A 101 13.95 3.14 4.91
N ALA A 102 13.81 2.12 4.06
CA ALA A 102 13.70 0.71 4.42
C ALA A 102 15.05 -0.06 4.37
N ASN A 103 16.18 0.61 4.11
CA ASN A 103 17.50 -0.01 3.93
C ASN A 103 17.90 -0.91 5.10
N LYS A 104 17.63 -0.47 6.35
CA LYS A 104 17.92 -1.26 7.55
C LYS A 104 17.16 -2.59 7.53
N LEU A 105 15.87 -2.55 7.23
CA LEU A 105 15.00 -3.73 7.18
C LEU A 105 15.38 -4.65 6.00
N LYS A 106 15.63 -4.08 4.82
CA LYS A 106 16.02 -4.80 3.61
C LYS A 106 17.39 -5.48 3.73
N SER A 107 18.32 -4.88 4.48
CA SER A 107 19.63 -5.51 4.76
C SER A 107 19.48 -6.77 5.61
N GLU A 108 18.56 -6.78 6.56
CA GLU A 108 18.30 -7.93 7.45
C GLU A 108 17.41 -9.01 6.79
N PHE A 109 16.50 -8.58 5.91
CA PHE A 109 15.59 -9.44 5.14
C PHE A 109 15.75 -9.15 3.64
N PRO A 110 16.81 -9.67 2.98
CA PRO A 110 17.06 -9.44 1.56
C PRO A 110 15.93 -9.90 0.63
N GLU A 111 15.08 -10.82 1.08
CA GLU A 111 13.89 -11.31 0.38
C GLU A 111 12.72 -10.33 0.38
N LEU A 112 12.74 -9.29 1.23
CA LEU A 112 11.66 -8.30 1.33
C LEU A 112 11.41 -7.60 -0.01
N LEU A 113 10.24 -7.79 -0.60
CA LEU A 113 9.92 -7.24 -1.91
C LEU A 113 9.69 -5.73 -1.85
N SER A 114 9.96 -5.05 -2.97
CA SER A 114 9.57 -3.65 -3.14
C SER A 114 8.05 -3.50 -3.04
N ILE A 115 7.57 -2.30 -2.73
CA ILE A 115 6.13 -2.08 -2.54
C ILE A 115 5.32 -2.51 -3.76
N LYS A 116 5.80 -2.25 -4.98
CA LYS A 116 5.06 -2.57 -6.22
C LYS A 116 4.99 -4.07 -6.50
N GLU A 117 6.08 -4.80 -6.26
CA GLU A 117 6.14 -6.26 -6.43
C GLU A 117 5.32 -6.97 -5.35
N SER A 118 5.48 -6.55 -4.10
CA SER A 118 4.72 -7.07 -2.97
C SER A 118 3.22 -6.90 -3.16
N PHE A 119 2.80 -5.73 -3.68
CA PHE A 119 1.41 -5.45 -4.00
C PHE A 119 0.81 -6.47 -4.98
N ILE A 120 1.52 -6.75 -6.06
CA ILE A 120 1.04 -7.66 -7.09
C ILE A 120 0.93 -9.06 -6.49
N LYS A 121 2.01 -9.57 -5.89
CA LYS A 121 2.10 -10.94 -5.38
C LYS A 121 1.11 -11.25 -4.26
N TYR A 122 1.03 -10.38 -3.25
CA TYR A 122 0.26 -10.68 -2.04
C TYR A 122 -1.16 -10.11 -2.05
N VAL A 123 -1.44 -9.11 -2.87
CA VAL A 123 -2.74 -8.41 -2.84
C VAL A 123 -3.52 -8.60 -4.13
N PHE A 124 -2.97 -8.27 -5.30
CA PHE A 124 -3.76 -8.26 -6.54
C PHE A 124 -3.86 -9.61 -7.24
N GLU A 125 -2.77 -10.40 -7.32
CA GLU A 125 -2.82 -11.74 -7.92
C GLU A 125 -3.80 -12.67 -7.19
N PRO A 126 -3.81 -12.75 -5.84
CA PRO A 126 -4.75 -13.62 -5.14
C PRO A 126 -6.21 -13.18 -5.25
N ASN A 127 -6.45 -11.87 -5.45
CA ASN A 127 -7.79 -11.31 -5.59
C ASN A 127 -8.22 -11.12 -7.05
N LYS A 128 -7.40 -11.55 -8.03
CA LYS A 128 -7.70 -11.36 -9.44
C LYS A 128 -9.00 -12.07 -9.77
N LYS A 129 -10.01 -11.33 -10.22
CA LYS A 129 -11.21 -11.96 -10.75
C LYS A 129 -10.86 -12.59 -12.10
N THR A 130 -10.76 -13.90 -12.14
CA THR A 130 -10.86 -14.62 -13.41
C THR A 130 -12.23 -14.30 -13.98
N GLY A 131 -12.27 -13.62 -15.13
CA GLY A 131 -13.52 -13.28 -15.80
C GLY A 131 -14.42 -14.51 -15.83
N GLY A 132 -15.53 -14.44 -15.09
CA GLY A 132 -16.56 -15.45 -15.18
C GLY A 132 -17.05 -15.47 -16.63
N ALA A 133 -16.96 -16.64 -17.24
CA ALA A 133 -17.80 -16.99 -18.38
C ALA A 133 -19.27 -16.95 -17.97
#